data_AF-A0A2Z6ANJ5-F1
#
_entry.id   AF-A0A2Z6ANJ5-F1
#
_cell.length_a   1.000
_cell.length_b   1.000
_cell.length_c   1.000
_cell.angle_alpha   90.00
_cell.angle_beta   90.00
_cell.angle_gamma   90.00
#
_symmetry.space_group_name_H-M   'P 1'
#
loop_
_entity.id
_entity.type
_entity.pdbx_description
1 polymer ?
#
loop_
_entity_poly.entity_id
_entity_poly.type
_entity_poly.pdbx_seq_one_letter_code
_entity_poly.pdbx_strand_id
1 'polypeptide(L)'
;MWLYYLPRFAGLLENGYDSDGSGIDKEAEFPTRAARLLYELFGFLTSWTTLYDRLPEGSKLRLMPDRHDRGSAIPHSAAIALGETLAIVMASERIDDGVIQTLHDVALRAIREIHDDGMRGYVTEAILRGGENKFSAPHLDRLADRFIRIDAYDQHEMASYADALNARLADTPRPRSQRAPF
;
A
#
# COMPACT_ATOMS: atom_id res chain seq x y z
N MET A 1 -17.33 -7.65 -3.76
CA MET A 1 -16.54 -8.59 -2.93
C MET A 1 -16.33 -7.97 -1.55
N TRP A 2 -16.30 -8.74 -0.46
CA TRP A 2 -16.29 -8.16 0.91
C TRP A 2 -14.97 -7.48 1.32
N LEU A 3 -13.86 -7.79 0.64
CA LEU A 3 -12.56 -7.12 0.90
C LEU A 3 -12.61 -5.60 0.64
N TYR A 4 -13.51 -5.12 -0.22
CA TYR A 4 -13.73 -3.70 -0.46
C TYR A 4 -14.34 -2.95 0.74
N TYR A 5 -14.75 -3.65 1.80
CA TYR A 5 -15.10 -3.00 3.07
C TYR A 5 -13.88 -2.69 3.93
N LEU A 6 -12.73 -3.32 3.70
CA LEU A 6 -11.53 -3.10 4.51
C LEU A 6 -10.98 -1.67 4.40
N PRO A 7 -10.90 -1.04 3.21
CA PRO A 7 -10.56 0.38 3.11
C PRO A 7 -11.49 1.28 3.91
N ARG A 8 -12.79 0.96 3.98
CA ARG A 8 -13.75 1.71 4.80
C ARG A 8 -13.43 1.57 6.29
N PHE A 9 -13.05 0.39 6.76
CA PHE A 9 -12.61 0.21 8.15
C PHE A 9 -11.32 0.98 8.44
N ALA A 10 -10.37 0.99 7.49
CA ALA A 10 -9.16 1.80 7.61
C ALA A 10 -9.47 3.29 7.75
N GLY A 11 -10.39 3.82 6.95
CA GLY A 11 -10.87 5.19 7.09
C GLY A 11 -11.53 5.47 8.44
N LEU A 12 -12.31 4.53 8.99
CA LEU A 12 -12.89 4.70 10.33
C LEU A 12 -11.83 4.66 11.44
N LEU A 13 -10.82 3.80 11.30
CA LEU A 13 -9.69 3.72 12.23
C LEU A 13 -8.82 4.98 12.18
N GLU A 14 -8.58 5.51 10.98
CA GLU A 14 -7.88 6.79 10.76
C GLU A 14 -8.65 7.95 11.40
N ASN A 15 -9.97 8.04 11.19
CA ASN A 15 -10.79 9.08 11.78
C ASN A 15 -10.83 9.03 13.32
N GLY A 16 -10.74 7.82 13.89
CA GLY A 16 -10.70 7.59 15.33
C GLY A 16 -9.28 7.57 15.92
N TYR A 17 -8.25 7.84 15.12
CA TYR A 17 -6.87 7.83 15.56
C TYR A 17 -6.57 9.08 16.40
N ASP A 18 -6.16 8.87 17.64
CA ASP A 18 -5.73 9.92 18.57
C ASP A 18 -4.53 9.42 19.38
N SER A 19 -3.35 9.95 19.08
CA SER A 19 -2.10 9.70 19.80
C SER A 19 -1.69 10.83 20.74
N ASP A 20 -2.48 11.92 20.83
CA ASP A 20 -2.18 13.08 21.68
C ASP A 20 -2.68 12.90 23.13
N GLY A 21 -3.35 11.78 23.41
CA GLY A 21 -3.83 11.41 24.74
C GLY A 21 -2.71 11.31 25.79
N SER A 22 -3.03 11.72 27.02
CA SER A 22 -2.09 11.64 28.15
C SER A 22 -1.63 10.20 28.40
N GLY A 23 -0.31 10.01 28.48
CA GLY A 23 0.31 8.70 28.74
C GLY A 23 0.49 7.82 27.49
N ILE A 24 0.20 8.34 26.29
CA ILE A 24 0.53 7.65 25.04
C ILE A 24 2.00 7.90 24.70
N ASP A 25 2.74 6.81 24.48
CA ASP A 25 4.08 6.85 23.92
C ASP A 25 4.00 6.77 22.39
N LYS A 26 4.30 7.89 21.72
CA LYS A 26 4.28 7.98 20.24
C LYS A 26 5.42 7.24 19.56
N GLU A 27 6.48 6.91 20.30
CA GLU A 27 7.63 6.16 19.79
C GLU A 27 7.43 4.64 19.89
N ALA A 28 6.37 4.19 20.57
CA ALA A 28 5.99 2.78 20.57
C ALA A 28 5.60 2.33 19.16
N GLU A 29 5.87 1.06 18.82
CA GLU A 29 5.53 0.48 17.50
C GLU A 29 4.05 0.69 17.13
N PHE A 30 3.17 0.59 18.13
CA PHE A 30 1.74 0.88 18.00
C PHE A 30 1.29 1.79 19.15
N PRO A 31 1.35 3.12 18.99
CA PRO A 31 1.01 4.07 20.05
C PRO A 31 -0.45 3.94 20.51
N THR A 32 -1.34 3.54 19.60
CA THR A 32 -2.77 3.41 19.85
C THR A 32 -3.29 2.04 19.43
N ARG A 33 -4.46 1.67 19.94
CA ARG A 33 -5.18 0.49 19.45
C ARG A 33 -5.55 0.62 17.97
N ALA A 34 -5.83 1.84 17.50
CA ALA A 34 -6.09 2.10 16.09
C ALA A 34 -4.85 1.78 15.23
N ALA A 35 -3.64 2.16 15.67
CA ALA A 35 -2.38 1.80 15.01
C ALA A 35 -2.24 0.28 14.88
N ARG A 36 -2.48 -0.45 15.97
CA ARG A 36 -2.42 -1.92 15.96
C ARG A 36 -3.47 -2.54 15.04
N LEU A 37 -4.70 -2.03 15.04
CA LEU A 37 -5.77 -2.56 14.18
C LEU A 37 -5.52 -2.27 12.69
N LEU A 38 -4.94 -1.11 12.36
CA LEU A 38 -4.48 -0.82 11.01
C LEU A 38 -3.40 -1.82 10.59
N TYR A 39 -2.42 -2.10 11.45
CA TYR A 39 -1.39 -3.09 11.17
C TYR A 39 -1.97 -4.48 10.87
N GLU A 40 -2.91 -4.96 11.70
CA GLU A 40 -3.60 -6.23 11.47
C GLU A 40 -4.38 -6.25 10.15
N LEU A 41 -5.04 -5.13 9.82
CA LEU A 41 -5.78 -4.99 8.56
C LEU A 41 -4.84 -5.10 7.35
N PHE A 42 -3.67 -4.46 7.42
CA PHE A 42 -2.63 -4.62 6.40
C PHE A 42 -2.13 -6.06 6.32
N GLY A 43 -1.78 -6.68 7.44
CA GLY A 43 -1.35 -8.08 7.49
C GLY A 43 -2.36 -9.06 6.89
N PHE A 44 -3.65 -8.79 7.10
CA PHE A 44 -4.72 -9.57 6.50
C PHE A 44 -4.80 -9.38 4.98
N LEU A 45 -4.73 -8.15 4.48
CA LEU A 45 -4.74 -7.85 3.06
C LEU A 45 -3.51 -8.40 2.33
N THR A 46 -2.32 -8.28 2.93
CA THR A 46 -1.09 -8.85 2.37
C THR A 46 -1.17 -10.36 2.30
N SER A 47 -1.69 -11.03 3.34
CA SER A 47 -1.88 -12.49 3.35
C SER A 47 -2.82 -12.98 2.23
N TRP A 48 -3.92 -12.27 1.96
CA TRP A 48 -4.81 -12.62 0.85
C TRP A 48 -4.19 -12.34 -0.52
N THR A 49 -3.34 -11.32 -0.60
CA THR A 49 -2.62 -10.97 -1.83
C THR A 49 -1.56 -12.04 -2.16
N THR A 50 -0.73 -12.42 -1.18
CA THR A 50 0.34 -13.40 -1.34
C THR A 50 -0.16 -14.85 -1.41
N LEU A 51 -1.44 -15.09 -1.07
CA LEU A 51 -2.11 -16.37 -1.33
C LEU A 51 -1.96 -16.80 -2.80
N TYR A 52 -1.87 -15.85 -3.74
CA TYR A 52 -1.73 -16.12 -5.16
C TYR A 52 -0.67 -17.20 -5.47
N ASP A 53 0.52 -17.07 -4.89
CA ASP A 53 1.65 -18.00 -5.12
C ASP A 53 1.43 -19.38 -4.52
N ARG A 54 0.54 -19.49 -3.53
CA ARG A 54 0.21 -20.76 -2.87
C ARG A 54 -0.96 -21.48 -3.53
N LEU A 55 -1.59 -20.86 -4.53
CA LEU A 55 -2.68 -21.49 -5.26
C LEU A 55 -2.14 -22.58 -6.20
N PRO A 56 -2.84 -23.72 -6.31
CA PRO A 56 -2.49 -24.76 -7.27
C PRO A 56 -2.37 -24.22 -8.69
N GLU A 57 -1.47 -24.81 -9.47
CA GLU A 57 -1.36 -24.53 -10.89
C GLU A 57 -2.70 -24.77 -11.60
N GLY A 58 -3.07 -23.90 -12.54
CA GLY A 58 -4.36 -23.96 -13.24
C GLY A 58 -5.57 -23.48 -12.42
N SER A 59 -5.38 -23.04 -11.17
CA SER A 59 -6.47 -22.43 -10.39
C SER A 59 -7.04 -21.21 -11.12
N LYS A 60 -8.38 -21.15 -11.23
CA LYS A 60 -9.07 -19.98 -11.79
C LYS A 60 -8.82 -18.70 -11.01
N LEU A 61 -8.42 -18.80 -9.74
CA LEU A 61 -8.08 -17.65 -8.90
C LEU A 61 -6.73 -17.03 -9.27
N ARG A 62 -5.92 -17.71 -10.11
CA ARG A 62 -4.68 -17.18 -10.69
C ARG A 62 -4.90 -16.49 -12.04
N LEU A 63 -6.13 -16.46 -12.55
CA LEU A 63 -6.41 -15.78 -13.82
C LEU A 63 -6.29 -14.26 -13.62
N MET A 64 -5.29 -13.68 -14.27
CA MET A 64 -5.09 -12.24 -14.30
C MET A 64 -6.33 -11.55 -14.89
N PRO A 65 -6.83 -10.48 -14.26
CA PRO A 65 -7.96 -9.73 -14.79
C PRO A 65 -7.56 -8.93 -16.05
N ASP A 66 -8.51 -8.75 -16.98
CA ASP A 66 -8.31 -7.90 -18.17
C ASP A 66 -8.14 -6.42 -17.83
N ARG A 67 -8.62 -5.99 -16.66
CA ARG A 67 -8.55 -4.60 -16.17
C ARG A 67 -8.15 -4.56 -14.70
N HIS A 68 -7.31 -3.59 -14.36
CA HIS A 68 -6.85 -3.40 -12.99
C HIS A 68 -7.98 -3.02 -12.02
N ASP A 69 -8.94 -2.20 -12.46
CA ASP A 69 -10.08 -1.68 -11.68
C ASP A 69 -11.19 -2.72 -11.38
N ARG A 70 -10.96 -3.99 -11.68
CA ARG A 70 -11.90 -5.08 -11.39
C ARG A 70 -11.12 -6.30 -10.93
N GLY A 71 -11.08 -6.53 -9.62
CA GLY A 71 -10.51 -7.77 -9.11
C GLY A 71 -11.32 -8.97 -9.61
N SER A 72 -10.67 -9.87 -10.33
CA SER A 72 -11.27 -11.11 -10.85
C SER A 72 -11.36 -12.21 -9.80
N ALA A 73 -10.51 -12.13 -8.77
CA ALA A 73 -10.34 -13.14 -7.73
C ALA A 73 -9.89 -12.49 -6.42
N ILE A 74 -9.92 -13.29 -5.34
CA ILE A 74 -9.57 -12.83 -3.99
C ILE A 74 -8.21 -12.12 -3.92
N PRO A 75 -7.10 -12.65 -4.50
CA PRO A 75 -5.81 -11.97 -4.41
C PRO A 75 -5.79 -10.60 -5.11
N HIS A 76 -6.41 -10.49 -6.28
CA HIS A 76 -6.47 -9.22 -7.03
C HIS A 76 -7.28 -8.16 -6.29
N SER A 77 -8.47 -8.51 -5.80
CA SER A 77 -9.27 -7.57 -5.01
C SER A 77 -8.61 -7.24 -3.65
N ALA A 78 -7.82 -8.15 -3.07
CA ALA A 78 -7.02 -7.85 -1.88
C ALA A 78 -5.91 -6.84 -2.20
N ALA A 79 -5.23 -6.98 -3.34
CA ALA A 79 -4.23 -6.02 -3.81
C ALA A 79 -4.83 -4.62 -4.03
N ILE A 80 -5.99 -4.54 -4.67
CA ILE A 80 -6.73 -3.28 -4.84
C ILE A 80 -7.05 -2.65 -3.48
N ALA A 81 -7.65 -3.44 -2.58
CA ALA A 81 -8.01 -2.97 -1.24
C ALA A 81 -6.78 -2.55 -0.42
N LEU A 82 -5.64 -3.23 -0.60
CA LEU A 82 -4.35 -2.85 0.01
C LEU A 82 -3.90 -1.48 -0.48
N GLY A 83 -3.94 -1.25 -1.80
CA GLY A 83 -3.61 0.05 -2.39
C GLY A 83 -4.51 1.18 -1.87
N GLU A 84 -5.82 0.96 -1.84
CA GLU A 84 -6.80 1.92 -1.29
C GLU A 84 -6.54 2.23 0.19
N THR A 85 -6.33 1.18 1.00
CA THR A 85 -6.04 1.30 2.43
C THR A 85 -4.75 2.11 2.66
N LEU A 86 -3.70 1.82 1.88
CA LEU A 86 -2.44 2.56 1.96
C LEU A 86 -2.60 4.02 1.55
N ALA A 87 -3.39 4.31 0.52
CA ALA A 87 -3.66 5.70 0.13
C ALA A 87 -4.38 6.49 1.23
N ILE A 88 -5.33 5.87 1.95
CA ILE A 88 -6.00 6.49 3.10
C ILE A 88 -4.97 6.86 4.19
N VAL A 89 -4.10 5.91 4.53
CA VAL A 89 -3.07 6.11 5.56
C VAL A 89 -2.05 7.18 5.13
N MET A 90 -1.58 7.13 3.88
CA MET A 90 -0.61 8.08 3.33
C MET A 90 -1.12 9.52 3.27
N ALA A 91 -2.43 9.69 3.08
CA ALA A 91 -3.08 10.98 3.05
C ALA A 91 -3.41 11.53 4.46
N SER A 92 -3.29 10.72 5.51
CA SER A 92 -3.67 11.14 6.86
C SER A 92 -2.66 12.12 7.46
N GLU A 93 -3.20 13.13 8.14
CA GLU A 93 -2.46 14.05 9.00
C GLU A 93 -2.56 13.68 10.49
N ARG A 94 -3.32 12.62 10.82
CA ARG A 94 -3.58 12.15 12.20
C ARG A 94 -2.69 11.00 12.61
N ILE A 95 -2.42 10.09 11.68
CA ILE A 95 -1.63 8.90 11.93
C ILE A 95 -0.17 9.32 12.07
N ASP A 96 0.48 8.87 13.15
CA ASP A 96 1.88 9.18 13.39
C ASP A 96 2.78 8.65 12.27
N ASP A 97 3.81 9.41 11.95
CA ASP A 97 4.74 9.13 10.83
C ASP A 97 5.38 7.74 10.91
N GLY A 98 5.75 7.28 12.10
CA GLY A 98 6.32 5.94 12.33
C GLY A 98 5.34 4.82 12.04
N VAL A 99 4.04 5.03 12.31
CA VAL A 99 2.98 4.08 11.98
C VAL A 99 2.78 4.03 10.46
N ILE A 100 2.74 5.20 9.80
CA ILE A 100 2.65 5.24 8.32
C ILE A 100 3.83 4.48 7.69
N GLN A 101 5.05 4.69 8.18
CA GLN A 101 6.23 3.98 7.68
C GLN A 101 6.08 2.46 7.89
N THR A 102 5.68 2.03 9.08
CA THR A 102 5.49 0.60 9.38
C THR A 102 4.48 -0.05 8.44
N LEU A 103 3.33 0.61 8.19
CA LEU A 103 2.30 0.10 7.29
C LEU A 103 2.75 0.07 5.83
N HIS A 104 3.55 1.05 5.41
CA HIS A 104 4.19 1.05 4.10
C HIS A 104 5.14 -0.14 3.93
N ASP A 105 5.99 -0.41 4.92
CA ASP A 105 6.95 -1.52 4.88
C ASP A 105 6.23 -2.88 4.82
N VAL A 106 5.10 -3.02 5.52
CA VAL A 106 4.23 -4.20 5.42
C VAL A 106 3.66 -4.35 4.00
N ALA A 107 3.24 -3.27 3.35
CA ALA A 107 2.74 -3.32 1.98
C ALA A 107 3.85 -3.69 0.97
N LEU A 108 5.06 -3.13 1.12
CA LEU A 108 6.19 -3.49 0.27
C LEU A 108 6.61 -4.95 0.44
N ARG A 109 6.54 -5.47 1.66
CA ARG A 109 6.80 -6.89 1.92
C ARG A 109 5.90 -7.81 1.09
N ALA A 110 4.64 -7.45 0.87
CA ALA A 110 3.76 -8.24 0.01
C ALA A 110 4.23 -8.28 -1.45
N ILE A 111 4.75 -7.18 -1.99
CA ILE A 111 5.35 -7.15 -3.34
C ILE A 111 6.56 -8.11 -3.39
N ARG A 112 7.42 -8.05 -2.38
CA ARG A 112 8.63 -8.88 -2.29
C ARG A 112 8.33 -10.37 -2.16
N GLU A 113 7.29 -10.72 -1.42
CA GLU A 113 6.89 -12.12 -1.19
C GLU A 113 6.21 -12.78 -2.40
N ILE A 114 5.78 -12.01 -3.39
CA ILE A 114 5.16 -12.53 -4.61
C ILE A 114 6.24 -12.80 -5.66
N HIS A 115 6.30 -14.05 -6.13
CA HIS A 115 7.29 -14.53 -7.09
C HIS A 115 6.80 -14.44 -8.53
N ASP A 116 5.48 -14.51 -8.75
CA ASP A 116 4.87 -14.34 -10.07
C ASP A 116 4.97 -12.88 -10.54
N ASP A 117 5.64 -12.64 -11.67
CA ASP A 117 5.87 -11.30 -12.22
C ASP A 117 4.57 -10.55 -12.53
N GLY A 118 3.54 -11.26 -13.01
CA GLY A 118 2.25 -10.67 -13.36
C GLY A 118 1.52 -10.16 -12.12
N MET A 119 1.43 -11.01 -11.09
CA MET A 119 0.80 -10.63 -9.83
C MET A 119 1.62 -9.55 -9.09
N ARG A 120 2.95 -9.66 -9.08
CA ARG A 120 3.83 -8.64 -8.48
C ARG A 120 3.64 -7.28 -9.15
N GLY A 121 3.60 -7.24 -10.48
CA GLY A 121 3.29 -6.02 -11.24
C GLY A 121 1.90 -5.47 -10.94
N TYR A 122 0.91 -6.34 -10.77
CA TYR A 122 -0.46 -5.96 -10.44
C TYR A 122 -0.60 -5.31 -9.05
N VAL A 123 0.08 -5.87 -8.04
CA VAL A 123 0.12 -5.30 -6.68
C VAL A 123 0.84 -3.96 -6.67
N THR A 124 1.98 -3.87 -7.37
CA THR A 124 2.69 -2.60 -7.56
C THR A 124 1.77 -1.55 -8.17
N GLU A 125 1.08 -1.86 -9.26
CA GLU A 125 0.14 -0.91 -9.88
C GLU A 125 -1.00 -0.53 -8.91
N ALA A 126 -1.53 -1.46 -8.12
CA ALA A 126 -2.57 -1.17 -7.14
C ALA A 126 -2.11 -0.20 -6.06
N ILE A 127 -0.90 -0.39 -5.54
CA ILE A 127 -0.30 0.52 -4.56
C ILE A 127 -0.07 1.91 -5.17
N LEU A 128 0.52 1.99 -6.37
CA LEU A 128 0.82 3.28 -7.02
C LEU A 128 -0.45 4.07 -7.38
N ARG A 129 -1.55 3.39 -7.72
CA ARG A 129 -2.85 4.01 -7.96
C ARG A 129 -3.57 4.45 -6.69
N GLY A 130 -3.29 3.78 -5.57
CA GLY A 130 -4.16 3.83 -4.39
C GLY A 130 -5.45 3.04 -4.58
N GLY A 131 -5.36 1.82 -5.13
CA GLY A 131 -6.46 0.88 -5.43
C GLY A 131 -7.18 1.17 -6.75
N GLU A 132 -8.52 1.28 -6.76
CA GLU A 132 -9.29 1.56 -8.00
C GLU A 132 -9.16 3.01 -8.48
N ASN A 133 -8.45 3.85 -7.72
CA ASN A 133 -8.22 5.25 -8.03
C ASN A 133 -7.31 5.46 -9.25
N LYS A 134 -7.25 6.72 -9.70
CA LYS A 134 -6.25 7.16 -10.68
C LYS A 134 -4.97 7.61 -9.96
N PHE A 135 -3.86 7.55 -10.67
CA PHE A 135 -2.60 8.13 -10.22
C PHE A 135 -2.79 9.58 -9.76
N SER A 136 -2.22 9.89 -8.60
CA SER A 136 -2.32 11.17 -7.92
C SER A 136 -0.92 11.60 -7.49
N ALA A 137 -0.48 12.80 -7.89
CA ALA A 137 0.85 13.30 -7.53
C ALA A 137 1.08 13.31 -6.01
N PRO A 138 0.17 13.84 -5.17
CA PRO A 138 0.33 13.80 -3.71
C PRO A 138 0.55 12.39 -3.15
N HIS A 139 -0.18 11.39 -3.67
CA HIS A 139 -0.04 10.00 -3.22
C HIS A 139 1.32 9.42 -3.62
N LEU A 140 1.72 9.61 -4.88
CA LEU A 140 3.00 9.12 -5.38
C LEU A 140 4.19 9.81 -4.68
N ASP A 141 4.10 11.11 -4.40
CA ASP A 141 5.13 11.85 -3.67
C ASP A 141 5.27 11.34 -2.22
N ARG A 142 4.15 11.03 -1.55
CA ARG A 142 4.17 10.40 -0.22
C ARG A 142 4.78 9.00 -0.26
N LEU A 143 4.45 8.19 -1.26
CA LEU A 143 5.07 6.88 -1.44
C LEU A 143 6.59 6.99 -1.66
N ALA A 144 7.04 7.96 -2.47
CA ALA A 144 8.46 8.20 -2.72
C ALA A 144 9.20 8.64 -1.45
N ASP A 145 8.64 9.57 -0.69
CA ASP A 145 9.20 10.02 0.59
C ASP A 145 9.32 8.88 1.62
N ARG A 146 8.36 7.95 1.66
CA ARG A 146 8.45 6.77 2.55
C ARG A 146 9.41 5.71 2.00
N PHE A 147 9.50 5.56 0.68
CA PHE A 147 10.40 4.60 0.04
C PHE A 147 11.87 4.92 0.31
N ILE A 148 12.29 6.19 0.26
CA ILE A 148 13.68 6.58 0.54
C ILE A 148 14.11 6.34 1.99
N ARG A 149 13.15 6.10 2.90
CA ARG A 149 13.39 5.87 4.33
C ARG A 149 13.53 4.39 4.70
N ILE A 150 13.24 3.46 3.77
CA ILE A 150 13.43 2.03 4.01
C ILE A 150 14.92 1.67 3.95
N ASP A 151 15.31 0.54 4.52
CA ASP A 151 16.70 0.07 4.52
C ASP A 151 17.26 -0.09 3.10
N ALA A 152 18.55 0.20 2.92
CA ALA A 152 19.20 0.15 1.61
C ALA A 152 19.14 -1.24 0.96
N TYR A 153 19.16 -2.32 1.76
CA TYR A 153 18.96 -3.67 1.26
C TYR A 153 17.56 -3.85 0.68
N ASP A 154 16.54 -3.38 1.39
CA ASP A 154 15.15 -3.45 0.94
C ASP A 154 14.91 -2.57 -0.31
N GLN A 155 15.57 -1.41 -0.42
CA GLN A 155 15.53 -0.58 -1.64
C GLN A 155 16.10 -1.32 -2.85
N HIS A 156 17.20 -2.06 -2.67
CA HIS A 156 17.83 -2.82 -3.74
C HIS A 156 16.93 -3.96 -4.24
N GLU A 157 16.34 -4.73 -3.32
CA GLU A 157 15.38 -5.80 -3.65
C GLU A 157 14.12 -5.26 -4.36
N MET A 158 13.76 -4.00 -4.09
CA MET A 158 12.57 -3.34 -4.61
C MET A 158 12.85 -2.43 -5.82
N ALA A 159 13.95 -2.65 -6.55
CA ALA A 159 14.32 -1.84 -7.72
C ALA A 159 13.20 -1.70 -8.76
N SER A 160 12.50 -2.79 -9.07
CA SER A 160 11.37 -2.78 -10.03
C SER A 160 10.20 -1.90 -9.58
N TYR A 161 9.93 -1.84 -8.27
CA TYR A 161 8.94 -0.93 -7.69
C TYR A 161 9.41 0.51 -7.78
N ALA A 162 10.68 0.79 -7.48
CA ALA A 162 11.27 2.12 -7.58
C ALA A 162 11.20 2.66 -9.02
N ASP A 163 11.54 1.83 -10.01
CA ASP A 163 11.44 2.18 -11.43
C ASP A 163 9.99 2.51 -11.83
N ALA A 164 9.04 1.68 -11.40
CA ALA A 164 7.62 1.92 -11.66
C ALA A 164 7.12 3.21 -11.01
N LEU A 165 7.50 3.48 -9.76
CA LEU A 165 7.16 4.70 -9.04
C LEU A 165 7.74 5.94 -9.75
N ASN A 166 9.01 5.91 -10.13
CA ASN A 166 9.69 6.99 -10.84
C ASN A 166 9.05 7.28 -12.21
N ALA A 167 8.70 6.23 -12.96
CA ALA A 167 7.98 6.39 -14.23
C ALA A 167 6.64 7.11 -14.01
N ARG A 168 5.87 6.72 -12.98
CA ARG A 168 4.59 7.38 -12.67
C ARG A 168 4.75 8.81 -12.18
N LEU A 169 5.79 9.10 -11.41
CA LEU A 169 6.10 10.47 -10.98
C LEU A 169 6.45 11.38 -12.16
N ALA A 170 7.15 10.86 -13.17
CA ALA A 170 7.48 11.59 -14.40
C ALA A 170 6.25 11.84 -15.28
N ASP A 171 5.35 10.85 -15.37
CA ASP A 171 4.14 10.92 -16.20
C ASP A 171 3.00 11.72 -15.58
N THR A 172 2.97 11.87 -14.24
CA THR A 172 1.87 12.55 -13.55
C THR A 172 2.03 14.08 -13.67
N PRO A 173 1.05 14.80 -14.26
CA PRO A 173 1.14 16.24 -14.43
C PRO A 173 1.28 16.97 -13.09
N ARG A 174 2.43 17.63 -12.87
CA ARG A 174 2.65 18.45 -11.68
C ARG A 174 2.21 19.90 -11.92
N PRO A 175 1.62 20.57 -10.90
CA PRO A 175 1.54 22.03 -10.91
C PRO A 175 2.96 22.61 -11.06
N ARG A 176 3.12 23.70 -11.82
CA ARG A 176 4.42 24.29 -12.18
C ARG A 176 5.34 24.64 -10.99
N SER A 177 4.84 24.67 -9.76
CA SER A 177 5.55 25.09 -8.55
C SER A 177 6.36 24.00 -7.81
N GLN A 178 6.34 22.73 -8.24
CA GLN A 178 6.94 21.60 -7.48
C GLN A 178 7.88 20.69 -8.29
N ARG A 179 8.52 21.21 -9.35
CA ARG A 179 9.59 20.47 -10.04
C ARG A 179 10.91 20.62 -9.29
N ALA A 180 11.19 19.73 -8.35
CA ALA A 180 12.55 19.45 -7.90
C ALA A 180 12.95 18.05 -8.39
N PRO A 181 14.11 17.89 -9.07
CA PRO A 181 14.65 16.59 -9.38
C PRO A 181 15.46 16.05 -8.20
N PHE A 182 15.33 14.74 -7.93
CA PHE A 182 16.38 13.91 -7.35
C PHE A 182 16.70 12.82 -8.37
#